data_AF-A0A2E5WAL6-F1
#
_entry.id   AF-A0A2E5WAL6-F1
#
_cell.length_a   1.000
_cell.length_b   1.000
_cell.length_c   1.000
_cell.angle_alpha   90.00
_cell.angle_beta   90.00
_cell.angle_gamma   90.00
#
_symmetry.space_group_name_H-M   'P 1'
#
loop_
_entity.id
_entity.type
_entity.pdbx_description
1 polymer ?
#
loop_
_entity_poly.entity_id
_entity_poly.type
_entity_poly.pdbx_seq_one_letter_code
_entity_poly.pdbx_strand_id
1 'polypeptide(L)'
;MGANTPGRDDENPEHLVSLKGYYIDKYEVTNLQYKEFVQVTGHRFPRHWRNNTFPDASLVDHPVVNVLWDDAKAYCDWVQKRLRSEAEWERAALEDGRDEYAWRGSSNADYSNFDNPDGKTTPVDRYPNGKSGLGAWEHVRQCQRMGQRLVR
;
A
#
# COMPACT_ATOMS: atom_id res chain seq x y z
N MET A 1 -17.75 1.61 3.26
CA MET A 1 -17.18 0.40 3.86
C MET A 1 -18.05 -0.74 3.43
N GLY A 2 -17.47 -1.64 2.65
CA GLY A 2 -18.18 -2.74 2.02
C GLY A 2 -19.07 -2.30 0.85
N ALA A 3 -19.69 -3.29 0.23
CA ALA A 3 -20.59 -3.18 -0.91
C ALA A 3 -21.95 -3.83 -0.61
N ASN A 4 -22.94 -3.52 -1.44
CA ASN A 4 -24.26 -4.18 -1.46
C ASN A 4 -24.51 -4.85 -2.83
N THR A 5 -23.45 -5.15 -3.56
CA THR A 5 -23.48 -5.72 -4.91
C THR A 5 -23.06 -7.20 -4.87
N PRO A 6 -23.52 -8.03 -5.83
CA PRO A 6 -22.99 -9.38 -6.00
C PRO A 6 -21.46 -9.33 -6.11
N GLY A 7 -20.77 -9.99 -5.20
CA GLY A 7 -19.32 -9.92 -5.01
C GLY A 7 -18.88 -11.02 -4.06
N ARG A 8 -17.74 -10.85 -3.38
CA ARG A 8 -17.36 -11.81 -2.34
C ARG A 8 -18.16 -11.57 -1.06
N ASP A 9 -18.36 -12.63 -0.28
CA ASP A 9 -19.16 -12.56 0.94
C ASP A 9 -18.54 -11.64 2.01
N ASP A 10 -17.20 -11.51 2.03
CA ASP A 10 -16.46 -10.64 2.95
C ASP A 10 -16.52 -9.15 2.58
N GLU A 11 -17.07 -8.81 1.42
CA GLU A 11 -17.29 -7.42 1.00
C GLU A 11 -18.66 -6.89 1.43
N ASN A 12 -19.58 -7.75 1.90
CA ASN A 12 -20.96 -7.41 2.24
C ASN A 12 -21.25 -7.56 3.75
N PRO A 13 -22.24 -6.84 4.31
CA PRO A 13 -22.99 -5.74 3.70
C PRO A 13 -22.27 -4.40 3.85
N GLU A 14 -22.71 -3.43 3.07
CA GLU A 14 -22.29 -2.04 3.23
C GLU A 14 -22.69 -1.50 4.61
N HIS A 15 -21.79 -0.78 5.25
CA HIS A 15 -22.03 -0.18 6.55
C HIS A 15 -21.26 1.14 6.72
N LEU A 16 -21.73 1.98 7.66
CA LEU A 16 -21.09 3.25 7.97
C LEU A 16 -19.97 3.04 9.00
N VAL A 17 -18.79 3.59 8.70
CA VAL A 17 -17.64 3.61 9.62
C VAL A 17 -17.15 5.03 9.79
N SER A 18 -16.99 5.48 11.03
CA SER A 18 -16.41 6.78 11.36
C SER A 18 -14.90 6.66 11.55
N LEU A 19 -14.13 7.44 10.79
CA LEU A 19 -12.67 7.49 10.88
C LEU A 19 -12.23 8.87 11.36
N LYS A 20 -11.22 8.91 12.25
CA LYS A 20 -10.51 10.14 12.59
C LYS A 20 -9.59 10.56 11.43
N GLY A 21 -9.12 11.81 11.41
CA GLY A 21 -8.09 12.22 10.46
C GLY A 21 -6.81 11.38 10.64
N TYR A 22 -6.24 10.91 9.53
CA TYR A 22 -5.01 10.11 9.50
C TYR A 22 -4.16 10.49 8.28
N TYR A 23 -2.89 10.06 8.29
CA TYR A 23 -2.02 10.09 7.12
C TYR A 23 -1.82 8.67 6.59
N ILE A 24 -1.73 8.54 5.28
CA ILE A 24 -1.33 7.32 4.60
C ILE A 24 -0.14 7.61 3.71
N ASP A 25 0.79 6.66 3.63
CA ASP A 25 1.95 6.80 2.76
C ASP A 25 1.48 6.87 1.30
N LYS A 26 2.11 7.77 0.53
CA LYS A 26 1.80 8.00 -0.88
C LYS A 26 2.12 6.78 -1.74
N TYR A 27 3.21 6.10 -1.41
CA TYR A 27 3.78 5.00 -2.16
C TYR A 27 3.97 3.80 -1.28
N GLU A 28 4.14 2.67 -1.95
CA GLU A 28 4.63 1.49 -1.32
C GLU A 28 6.09 1.64 -0.83
N VAL A 29 6.44 1.09 0.35
CA VAL A 29 7.72 0.80 0.96
C VAL A 29 8.52 0.05 -0.06
N THR A 30 9.58 0.70 -0.49
CA THR A 30 10.44 0.19 -1.53
C THR A 30 11.42 -0.83 -0.95
N ASN A 31 12.01 -1.66 -1.81
CA ASN A 31 13.09 -2.56 -1.42
C ASN A 31 14.26 -1.80 -0.77
N LEU A 32 14.55 -0.58 -1.22
CA LEU A 32 15.59 0.26 -0.62
C LEU A 32 15.27 0.63 0.83
N GLN A 33 14.06 1.12 1.09
CA GLN A 33 13.64 1.52 2.44
C GLN A 33 13.62 0.33 3.39
N TYR A 34 13.10 -0.82 2.94
CA TYR A 34 13.09 -2.04 3.76
C TYR A 34 14.51 -2.59 3.99
N LYS A 35 15.42 -2.44 3.03
CA LYS A 35 16.83 -2.82 3.21
C LYS A 35 17.49 -1.99 4.31
N GLU A 36 17.25 -0.68 4.33
CA GLU A 36 17.76 0.20 5.38
C GLU A 36 17.26 -0.24 6.77
N PHE A 37 15.96 -0.50 6.90
CA PHE A 37 15.37 -1.06 8.13
C PHE A 37 16.12 -2.30 8.61
N VAL A 38 16.29 -3.30 7.73
CA VAL A 38 16.92 -4.56 8.11
C VAL A 38 18.39 -4.37 8.50
N GLN A 39 19.12 -3.52 7.76
CA GLN A 39 20.53 -3.24 8.03
C GLN A 39 20.74 -2.51 9.36
N VAL A 40 19.87 -1.54 9.69
CA VAL A 40 19.96 -0.74 10.92
C VAL A 40 19.53 -1.54 12.14
N THR A 41 18.46 -2.33 12.03
CA THR A 41 17.85 -3.01 13.19
C THR A 41 18.37 -4.43 13.41
N GLY A 42 19.05 -5.02 12.42
CA GLY A 42 19.42 -6.44 12.45
C GLY A 42 18.22 -7.38 12.29
N HIS A 43 17.08 -6.87 11.80
CA HIS A 43 15.89 -7.69 11.53
C HIS A 43 16.17 -8.76 10.46
N ARG A 44 15.24 -9.69 10.24
CA ARG A 44 15.41 -10.69 9.18
C ARG A 44 15.14 -10.11 7.79
N PHE A 45 15.96 -10.49 6.81
CA PHE A 45 15.67 -10.21 5.41
C PHE A 45 14.48 -11.03 4.90
N PRO A 46 13.74 -10.54 3.88
CA PRO A 46 12.73 -11.36 3.20
C PRO A 46 13.35 -12.64 2.66
N ARG A 47 12.64 -13.77 2.79
CA ARG A 47 13.19 -15.11 2.50
C ARG A 47 13.74 -15.30 1.08
N HIS A 48 13.22 -14.53 0.13
CA HIS A 48 13.61 -14.60 -1.27
C HIS A 48 14.83 -13.71 -1.62
N TRP A 49 15.25 -12.83 -0.71
CA TRP A 49 16.47 -12.04 -0.87
C TRP A 49 17.67 -12.95 -0.64
N ARG A 50 18.60 -12.97 -1.60
CA ARG A 50 19.82 -13.77 -1.52
C ARG A 50 20.98 -12.87 -1.07
N ASN A 51 21.90 -13.41 -0.27
CA ASN A 51 23.09 -12.69 0.19
C ASN A 51 22.78 -11.35 0.87
N ASN A 52 21.70 -11.27 1.65
CA ASN A 52 21.29 -10.04 2.37
C ASN A 52 21.07 -8.82 1.45
N THR A 53 20.73 -9.06 0.18
CA THR A 53 20.38 -8.00 -0.77
C THR A 53 19.18 -8.42 -1.60
N PHE A 54 18.38 -7.43 -2.01
CA PHE A 54 17.41 -7.66 -3.06
C PHE A 54 18.16 -8.04 -4.36
N PRO A 55 17.60 -8.93 -5.20
CA PRO A 55 18.39 -9.65 -6.22
C PRO A 55 18.95 -8.79 -7.35
N ASP A 56 18.35 -7.62 -7.61
CA ASP A 56 18.64 -6.80 -8.79
C ASP A 56 18.55 -5.31 -8.44
N ALA A 57 19.60 -4.54 -8.79
CA ALA A 57 19.65 -3.09 -8.62
C ALA A 57 18.48 -2.36 -9.30
N SER A 58 17.86 -2.95 -10.32
CA SER A 58 16.66 -2.39 -10.98
C SER A 58 15.41 -2.40 -10.07
N LEU A 59 15.41 -3.16 -8.98
CA LEU A 59 14.26 -3.32 -8.08
C LEU A 59 14.29 -2.37 -6.87
N VAL A 60 15.22 -1.43 -6.82
CA VAL A 60 15.41 -0.48 -5.71
C VAL A 60 14.11 0.25 -5.36
N ASP A 61 13.40 0.75 -6.39
CA ASP A 61 12.15 1.52 -6.26
C ASP A 61 10.89 0.68 -6.44
N HIS A 62 11.04 -0.65 -6.53
CA HIS A 62 9.93 -1.58 -6.51
C HIS A 62 9.47 -1.82 -5.07
N PRO A 63 8.18 -2.13 -4.88
CA PRO A 63 7.68 -2.47 -3.55
C PRO A 63 8.35 -3.73 -3.02
N VAL A 64 8.59 -3.75 -1.70
CA VAL A 64 9.03 -4.95 -1.02
C VAL A 64 7.90 -5.97 -0.98
N VAL A 65 8.18 -7.19 -1.42
CA VAL A 65 7.19 -8.28 -1.48
C VAL A 65 7.57 -9.44 -0.57
N ASN A 66 6.66 -10.38 -0.35
CA ASN A 66 6.88 -11.61 0.44
C ASN A 66 7.40 -11.31 1.86
N VAL A 67 6.87 -10.26 2.48
CA VAL A 67 7.07 -9.92 3.90
C VAL A 67 5.92 -10.47 4.74
N LEU A 68 6.21 -10.95 5.95
CA LEU A 68 5.15 -11.41 6.87
C LEU A 68 4.46 -10.20 7.51
N TRP A 69 3.27 -10.42 8.08
CA TRP A 69 2.54 -9.33 8.75
C TRP A 69 3.35 -8.73 9.92
N ASP A 70 4.00 -9.57 10.73
CA ASP A 70 4.86 -9.11 11.84
C ASP A 70 6.08 -8.32 11.34
N ASP A 71 6.59 -8.65 10.15
CA ASP A 71 7.70 -7.93 9.52
C ASP A 71 7.27 -6.52 9.11
N ALA A 72 6.11 -6.42 8.47
CA ALA A 72 5.52 -5.14 8.09
C ALA A 72 5.23 -4.29 9.34
N LYS A 73 4.69 -4.89 10.40
CA LYS A 73 4.46 -4.20 11.67
C LYS A 73 5.78 -3.69 12.29
N ALA A 74 6.81 -4.52 12.35
CA ALA A 74 8.11 -4.14 12.90
C ALA A 74 8.74 -2.99 12.11
N TYR A 75 8.64 -3.01 10.77
CA TYR A 75 9.05 -1.89 9.94
C TYR A 75 8.25 -0.62 10.27
N CYS A 76 6.92 -0.71 10.39
CA CYS A 76 6.10 0.44 10.77
C CYS A 76 6.56 1.02 12.11
N ASP A 77 6.73 0.17 13.13
CA ASP A 77 7.16 0.59 14.46
C ASP A 77 8.52 1.29 14.40
N TRP A 78 9.47 0.78 13.59
CA TRP A 78 10.79 1.37 13.37
C TRP A 78 10.72 2.79 12.78
N VAL A 79 9.88 3.02 11.78
CA VAL A 79 9.66 4.36 11.20
C VAL A 79 8.65 5.22 11.98
N GLN A 80 8.26 4.80 13.20
CA GLN A 80 7.27 5.48 14.05
C GLN A 80 5.91 5.67 13.35
N LYS A 81 5.52 4.63 12.63
CA LYS A 81 4.25 4.47 11.91
C LYS A 81 3.47 3.28 12.49
N ARG A 82 2.31 2.97 11.91
CA ARG A 82 1.51 1.77 12.22
C ARG A 82 0.91 1.16 10.96
N LEU A 83 0.48 -0.09 11.00
CA LEU A 83 -0.33 -0.63 9.92
C LEU A 83 -1.70 0.05 9.85
N ARG A 84 -2.19 0.22 8.63
CA ARG A 84 -3.54 0.74 8.34
C ARG A 84 -4.60 -0.28 8.73
N SER A 85 -5.76 0.21 9.15
CA SER A 85 -6.98 -0.62 9.16
C SER A 85 -7.54 -0.79 7.75
N GLU A 86 -8.37 -1.81 7.54
CA GLU A 86 -9.12 -2.00 6.30
C GLU A 86 -10.00 -0.79 5.98
N ALA A 87 -10.60 -0.18 7.00
CA ALA A 87 -11.45 0.99 6.79
C ALA A 87 -10.71 2.25 6.36
N GLU A 88 -9.55 2.51 6.95
CA GLU A 88 -8.67 3.57 6.48
C GLU A 88 -8.16 3.31 5.07
N TRP A 89 -8.02 2.04 4.70
CA TRP A 89 -7.59 1.69 3.37
C TRP A 89 -8.65 1.95 2.30
N GLU A 90 -9.85 1.41 2.48
CA GLU A 90 -10.94 1.57 1.52
C GLU A 90 -11.25 3.06 1.32
N ARG A 91 -11.24 3.83 2.41
CA ARG A 91 -11.43 5.28 2.38
C ARG A 91 -10.30 6.01 1.64
N ALA A 92 -9.04 5.59 1.78
CA ALA A 92 -7.92 6.19 1.06
C ALA A 92 -7.95 5.88 -0.45
N ALA A 93 -8.45 4.70 -0.82
CA ALA A 93 -8.56 4.26 -2.19
C ALA A 93 -9.71 4.91 -2.94
N LEU A 94 -10.87 5.06 -2.29
CA LEU A 94 -12.12 5.51 -2.93
C LEU A 94 -12.52 6.95 -2.56
N GLU A 95 -11.85 7.57 -1.58
CA GLU A 95 -12.22 8.88 -1.04
C GLU A 95 -13.71 8.96 -0.61
N ASP A 96 -14.43 10.01 -1.04
CA ASP A 96 -15.87 10.20 -0.89
C ASP A 96 -16.69 9.55 -2.01
N GLY A 97 -16.05 9.04 -3.07
CA GLY A 97 -16.75 8.44 -4.20
C GLY A 97 -16.68 6.93 -4.16
N ARG A 98 -17.83 6.28 -4.07
CA ARG A 98 -17.95 4.82 -4.18
C ARG A 98 -17.90 4.37 -5.63
N ASP A 99 -16.95 4.90 -6.38
CA ASP A 99 -16.72 4.45 -7.75
C ASP A 99 -16.07 3.07 -7.71
N GLU A 100 -16.30 2.27 -8.76
CA GLU A 100 -15.78 0.90 -8.87
C GLU A 100 -14.24 0.85 -8.81
N TYR A 101 -13.56 1.94 -9.15
CA TYR A 101 -12.10 2.06 -9.16
C TYR A 101 -11.62 3.37 -8.53
N ALA A 102 -10.42 3.34 -7.92
CA ALA A 102 -9.79 4.46 -7.21
C ALA A 102 -9.60 5.74 -8.06
N TRP A 103 -9.39 5.58 -9.37
CA TRP A 103 -9.18 6.68 -10.33
C TRP A 103 -10.45 7.09 -11.09
N ARG A 104 -11.63 6.59 -10.69
CA ARG A 104 -12.94 6.95 -11.25
C ARG A 104 -12.99 6.84 -12.79
N GLY A 105 -13.01 5.61 -13.32
CA GLY A 105 -13.02 5.34 -14.75
C GLY A 105 -12.94 3.84 -15.04
N SER A 106 -12.65 3.43 -16.27
CA SER A 106 -12.49 2.01 -16.61
C SER A 106 -11.15 1.45 -16.13
N SER A 107 -11.11 0.15 -15.85
CA SER A 107 -9.86 -0.59 -15.65
C SER A 107 -9.11 -0.72 -16.97
N ASN A 108 -7.98 -0.04 -17.12
CA ASN A 108 -7.04 -0.28 -18.21
C ASN A 108 -5.61 -0.31 -17.66
N ALA A 109 -4.69 -0.95 -18.39
CA ALA A 109 -3.31 -1.18 -17.98
C ALA A 109 -2.49 0.10 -17.68
N ASP A 110 -3.01 1.27 -18.03
CA ASP A 110 -2.39 2.58 -17.76
C ASP A 110 -2.58 3.07 -16.31
N TYR A 111 -3.45 2.41 -15.54
CA TYR A 111 -3.84 2.86 -14.19
C TYR A 111 -3.35 1.94 -13.08
N SER A 112 -2.99 0.70 -13.37
CA SER A 112 -2.54 -0.27 -12.37
C SER A 112 -1.75 -1.40 -13.02
N ASN A 113 -0.91 -2.08 -12.24
CA ASN A 113 -0.20 -3.29 -12.64
C ASN A 113 -1.15 -4.51 -12.63
N PHE A 114 -2.16 -4.51 -13.50
CA PHE A 114 -3.12 -5.60 -13.65
C PHE A 114 -2.91 -6.31 -15.00
N ASP A 115 -3.05 -7.64 -15.02
CA ASP A 115 -2.83 -8.49 -16.19
C ASP A 115 -1.43 -8.36 -16.83
N ASN A 116 -0.40 -8.21 -15.98
CA ASN A 116 0.98 -8.10 -16.44
C ASN A 116 1.56 -9.48 -16.80
N PRO A 117 1.90 -9.73 -18.08
CA PRO A 117 2.40 -11.02 -18.55
C PRO A 117 3.75 -11.41 -17.95
N ASP A 118 4.54 -10.43 -17.47
CA ASP A 118 5.82 -10.69 -16.83
C ASP A 118 5.66 -11.18 -15.38
N GLY A 119 4.48 -11.02 -14.77
CA GLY A 119 4.20 -11.38 -13.38
C GLY A 119 5.07 -10.65 -12.35
N LYS A 120 5.71 -9.55 -12.74
CA LYS A 120 6.64 -8.77 -11.92
C LYS A 120 5.95 -7.56 -11.30
N THR A 121 6.49 -7.13 -10.16
CA THR A 121 6.17 -5.81 -9.62
C THR A 121 6.72 -4.72 -10.55
N THR A 122 6.19 -3.52 -10.40
CA THR A 122 6.65 -2.32 -11.10
C THR A 122 7.15 -1.29 -10.08
N PRO A 123 7.93 -0.28 -10.50
CA PRO A 123 8.26 0.84 -9.62
C PRO A 123 6.99 1.49 -9.06
N VAL A 124 7.07 1.95 -7.81
CA VAL A 124 5.90 2.46 -7.05
C VAL A 124 5.27 3.74 -7.64
N ASP A 125 5.95 4.40 -8.57
CA ASP A 125 5.51 5.62 -9.25
C ASP A 125 5.13 5.41 -10.72
N ARG A 126 5.06 4.16 -11.21
CA ARG A 126 4.87 3.83 -12.63
C ARG A 126 3.53 4.30 -13.23
N TYR A 127 2.46 4.35 -12.45
CA TYR A 127 1.08 4.61 -12.93
C TYR A 127 0.49 5.95 -12.45
N PRO A 128 0.98 7.11 -12.91
CA PRO A 128 0.60 8.43 -12.39
C PRO A 128 -0.86 8.82 -12.54
N ASN A 129 -1.59 8.09 -13.38
CA ASN A 129 -3.03 8.26 -13.58
C ASN A 129 -3.86 7.34 -12.67
N GLY A 130 -3.25 6.30 -12.08
CA GLY A 130 -3.85 5.36 -11.14
C GLY A 130 -4.00 5.85 -9.71
N LYS A 131 -3.75 7.14 -9.47
CA LYS A 131 -3.87 7.75 -8.15
C LYS A 131 -5.32 7.72 -7.69
N SER A 132 -5.54 7.36 -6.42
CA SER A 132 -6.76 7.83 -5.75
C SER A 132 -6.75 9.36 -5.68
N GLY A 133 -7.90 10.01 -5.53
CA GLY A 133 -7.91 11.48 -5.43
C GLY A 133 -7.11 12.03 -4.23
N LEU A 134 -6.85 11.19 -3.20
CA LEU A 134 -5.98 11.50 -2.06
C LEU A 134 -4.49 11.33 -2.38
N GLY A 135 -4.16 10.93 -3.61
CA GLY A 135 -2.81 10.81 -4.13
C GLY A 135 -2.10 9.50 -3.77
N ALA A 136 -2.82 8.48 -3.27
CA ALA A 136 -2.27 7.15 -2.97
C ALA A 136 -2.28 6.24 -4.22
N TRP A 137 -1.27 5.39 -4.34
CA TRP A 137 -1.00 4.53 -5.50
C TRP A 137 -0.95 3.07 -5.07
N GLU A 138 -1.21 2.14 -6.00
CA GLU A 138 -1.04 0.67 -5.93
C GLU A 138 -1.07 0.11 -4.49
N HIS A 139 -2.21 -0.46 -4.11
CA HIS A 139 -2.70 -0.44 -2.73
C HIS A 139 -2.33 -1.66 -1.85
N VAL A 140 -1.16 -2.27 -1.98
CA VAL A 140 -0.80 -3.49 -1.24
C VAL A 140 -0.01 -3.20 0.05
N ARG A 141 -0.74 -3.32 1.18
CA ARG A 141 -0.33 -3.51 2.59
C ARG A 141 0.82 -2.67 3.15
N GLN A 142 0.54 -1.45 3.63
CA GLN A 142 1.57 -0.59 4.21
C GLN A 142 1.22 0.36 5.36
N CYS A 143 2.31 0.86 5.98
CA CYS A 143 2.42 1.66 7.19
C CYS A 143 1.94 3.12 7.06
N GLN A 144 1.52 3.71 8.19
CA GLN A 144 0.92 5.04 8.33
C GLN A 144 1.62 5.85 9.42
N ARG A 145 1.92 7.13 9.17
CA ARG A 145 2.43 8.05 10.20
C ARG A 145 1.30 8.65 11.05
N MET A 146 1.49 8.68 12.36
CA MET A 146 0.61 9.45 13.26
C MET A 146 0.93 10.94 13.16
N GLY A 147 -0.08 11.76 12.93
CA GLY A 147 0.01 13.21 13.05
C GLY A 147 -1.38 13.83 13.01
N GLN A 148 -1.78 14.49 14.10
CA GLN A 148 -2.87 15.45 14.03
C GLN A 148 -2.33 16.70 13.33
N ARG A 149 -2.86 17.04 12.15
CA ARG A 149 -2.72 18.43 11.67
C ARG A 149 -3.68 19.27 12.51
N LEU A 150 -3.14 19.94 13.53
CA LEU A 150 -3.73 21.15 14.06
C LEU A 150 -3.89 22.10 12.86
N VAL A 151 -5.14 22.28 12.45
CA VAL A 151 -5.56 23.38 11.59
C VAL A 151 -5.17 24.66 12.33
N ARG A 152 -4.36 25.50 11.69
CA ARG A 152 -4.40 26.95 11.92
C ARG A 152 -4.96 27.56 10.65
#